data_AF-A0A6P0TI39-F1
#
_entry.id   AF-A0A6P0TI39-F1
#
_cell.length_a   1.000
_cell.length_b   1.000
_cell.length_c   1.000
_cell.angle_alpha   90.00
_cell.angle_beta   90.00
_cell.angle_gamma   90.00
#
_symmetry.space_group_name_H-M   'P 1'
#
loop_
_entity.id
_entity.type
_entity.pdbx_description
1 polymer ?
#
loop_
_entity_poly.entity_id
_entity_poly.type
_entity_poly.pdbx_seq_one_letter_code
_entity_poly.pdbx_strand_id
1 'polypeptide(L)'
;MNRDRLLDRYYQEIDTLIISRQTPLFGLLPASTAITVHGDYTDAWVRDNVYSILAVWGLALAYRKMDEGDRGRTYELEQRVVKLMRGLLVAMMKQSAKVEKFKQTQAPLDALHAKYHSRTGETVVPDDGWGHLQLDATSIYLLMLAQMTTSGLAIIQTSNEVNFVQNLVYYIGRAYRTPDYGIWERGNKTNHGKPELNASSVGMAKAALEAMNGLNLFGLRGGLSSVIYVLPDEIARARITLESLLPRESGSKEVDGALLSVIGFPAFAVDDPVLSIKTRDKIIAKLQGGYGCKRFLRDGHQTVIEDITRLHYEPGELQQFEHIECEWPLFFTYLLLDALFRNDHATAQDYRTRLDQLVVKQGPFGVLPELYYVPKLHIDAERQTPSSQTRLPNENVPLVWAQSLYLLGRMIQDNLLSVGDLDPLGRHQQGNQSKISSQPGKRRSLVQIALLAENVQLQTELATYGIATQTPQELEAIQVRQASDLTDLYAH
;
A
#
# COMPACT_ATOMS: atom_id res chain seq x y z
N MET A 1 -6.08 -4.48 33.14
CA MET A 1 -7.43 -4.30 32.55
C MET A 1 -7.83 -5.64 31.95
N ASN A 2 -9.05 -6.15 32.19
CA ASN A 2 -9.49 -7.42 31.60
C ASN A 2 -9.43 -7.30 30.06
N ARG A 3 -8.74 -8.24 29.38
CA ARG A 3 -8.54 -8.28 27.92
C ARG A 3 -9.87 -8.14 27.17
N ASP A 4 -10.93 -8.76 27.68
CA ASP A 4 -12.28 -8.70 27.11
C ASP A 4 -12.84 -7.28 27.08
N ARG A 5 -12.71 -6.54 28.19
CA ARG A 5 -13.18 -5.15 28.28
C ARG A 5 -12.41 -4.23 27.33
N LEU A 6 -11.13 -4.54 27.09
CA LEU A 6 -10.33 -3.76 26.15
C LEU A 6 -10.76 -4.02 24.70
N LEU A 7 -11.00 -5.28 24.35
CA LEU A 7 -11.53 -5.67 23.04
C LEU A 7 -12.95 -5.13 22.80
N ASP A 8 -13.82 -5.13 23.82
CA ASP A 8 -15.12 -4.46 23.77
C ASP A 8 -14.98 -2.97 23.47
N ARG A 9 -14.03 -2.28 24.11
CA ARG A 9 -13.76 -0.86 23.85
C ARG A 9 -13.30 -0.62 22.42
N TYR A 10 -12.33 -1.39 21.94
CA TYR A 10 -11.85 -1.28 20.55
C TYR A 10 -12.95 -1.61 19.55
N TYR A 11 -13.79 -2.59 19.83
CA TYR A 11 -14.95 -2.91 19.01
C TYR A 11 -15.92 -1.74 18.92
N GLN A 12 -16.30 -1.13 20.05
CA GLN A 12 -17.19 0.04 20.04
C GLN A 12 -16.57 1.23 19.29
N GLU A 13 -15.27 1.46 19.46
CA GLU A 13 -14.53 2.53 18.78
C GLU A 13 -14.48 2.30 17.26
N ILE A 14 -14.08 1.10 16.83
CA ILE A 14 -14.00 0.72 15.40
C ILE A 14 -15.38 0.64 14.75
N ASP A 15 -16.38 0.13 15.46
CA ASP A 15 -17.75 0.06 14.96
C ASP A 15 -18.30 1.46 14.69
N THR A 16 -18.14 2.35 15.67
CA THR A 16 -18.62 3.74 15.58
C THR A 16 -17.87 4.53 14.52
N LEU A 17 -16.54 4.40 14.43
CA LEU A 17 -15.70 5.24 13.57
C LEU A 17 -15.44 4.66 12.17
N ILE A 18 -15.56 3.35 11.95
CA ILE A 18 -15.19 2.75 10.66
C ILE A 18 -16.35 1.95 10.09
N ILE A 19 -16.86 0.96 10.83
CA ILE A 19 -17.85 0.01 10.30
C ILE A 19 -19.19 0.69 10.02
N SER A 20 -19.61 1.64 10.86
CA SER A 20 -20.85 2.42 10.67
C SER A 20 -20.89 3.20 9.35
N ARG A 21 -19.72 3.50 8.76
CA ARG A 21 -19.56 4.23 7.49
C ARG A 21 -19.49 3.30 6.28
N GLN A 22 -19.32 2.00 6.50
CA GLN A 22 -19.17 1.03 5.43
C GLN A 22 -20.49 0.83 4.69
N THR A 23 -20.48 0.94 3.36
CA THR A 23 -21.71 0.75 2.59
C THR A 23 -22.19 -0.70 2.67
N PRO A 24 -23.49 -0.93 2.93
CA PRO A 24 -24.00 -2.29 3.19
C PRO A 24 -24.04 -3.17 1.94
N LEU A 25 -23.97 -2.62 0.73
CA LEU A 25 -23.98 -3.42 -0.50
C LEU A 25 -22.56 -3.77 -0.96
N PHE A 26 -21.75 -2.75 -1.27
CA PHE A 26 -20.41 -2.91 -1.82
C PHE A 26 -19.31 -3.05 -0.77
N GLY A 27 -19.55 -2.67 0.48
CA GLY A 27 -18.54 -2.73 1.53
C GLY A 27 -17.49 -1.62 1.47
N LEU A 28 -17.63 -0.64 0.58
CA LEU A 28 -16.68 0.46 0.46
C LEU A 28 -16.93 1.51 1.54
N LEU A 29 -15.86 2.20 1.93
CA LEU A 29 -15.85 3.34 2.83
C LEU A 29 -15.73 4.63 2.02
N PRO A 30 -16.54 5.66 2.30
CA PRO A 30 -16.28 7.00 1.79
C PRO A 30 -15.01 7.57 2.44
N ALA A 31 -14.25 8.39 1.70
CA ALA A 31 -13.01 8.98 2.20
C ALA A 31 -13.23 10.00 3.33
N SER A 32 -14.37 10.69 3.36
CA SER A 32 -14.79 11.57 4.47
C SER A 32 -16.31 11.65 4.61
N THR A 33 -16.76 12.13 5.76
CA THR A 33 -18.15 12.56 5.99
C THR A 33 -18.41 14.02 5.61
N ALA A 34 -17.35 14.80 5.33
CA ALA A 34 -17.46 16.20 4.94
C ALA A 34 -17.40 16.34 3.41
N ILE A 35 -18.38 17.03 2.83
CA ILE A 35 -18.23 17.57 1.46
C ILE A 35 -17.40 18.84 1.61
N THR A 36 -16.13 18.78 1.23
CA THR A 36 -15.25 19.96 1.29
C THR A 36 -15.12 20.56 -0.11
N VAL A 37 -14.63 21.80 -0.19
CA VAL A 37 -14.31 22.47 -1.47
C VAL A 37 -13.19 21.76 -2.27
N HIS A 38 -12.50 20.78 -1.68
CA HIS A 38 -11.40 20.04 -2.30
C HIS A 38 -11.82 18.70 -2.95
N GLY A 39 -13.11 18.35 -2.91
CA GLY A 39 -13.66 17.18 -3.59
C GLY A 39 -14.95 16.65 -2.95
N ASP A 40 -15.71 15.84 -3.70
CA ASP A 40 -16.75 15.02 -3.10
C ASP A 40 -16.11 13.81 -2.41
N TYR A 41 -15.84 13.93 -1.12
CA TYR A 41 -15.25 12.86 -0.31
C TYR A 41 -16.24 11.73 0.03
N THR A 42 -17.43 11.70 -0.59
CA THR A 42 -18.32 10.54 -0.52
C THR A 42 -17.87 9.39 -1.43
N ASP A 43 -16.91 9.63 -2.33
CA ASP A 43 -16.26 8.60 -3.14
C ASP A 43 -15.33 7.70 -2.29
N ALA A 44 -15.12 6.48 -2.78
CA ALA A 44 -14.24 5.48 -2.21
C ALA A 44 -12.91 5.44 -2.97
N TRP A 45 -11.86 6.05 -2.39
CA TRP A 45 -10.49 5.89 -2.87
C TRP A 45 -9.96 4.51 -2.51
N VAL A 46 -9.28 3.85 -3.46
CA VAL A 46 -8.71 2.51 -3.27
C VAL A 46 -7.76 2.50 -2.07
N ARG A 47 -6.82 3.45 -2.03
CA ARG A 47 -5.80 3.57 -0.98
C ARG A 47 -6.44 3.78 0.40
N ASP A 48 -7.30 4.77 0.54
CA ASP A 48 -7.98 5.12 1.79
C ASP A 48 -8.81 3.95 2.31
N ASN A 49 -9.50 3.22 1.43
CA ASN A 49 -10.26 2.03 1.80
C ASN A 49 -9.35 0.92 2.34
N VAL A 50 -8.25 0.62 1.65
CA VAL A 50 -7.31 -0.43 2.07
C VAL A 50 -6.66 -0.08 3.41
N TYR A 51 -6.23 1.17 3.62
CA TYR A 51 -5.66 1.58 4.91
C TYR A 51 -6.71 1.64 6.02
N SER A 52 -7.91 2.12 5.73
CA SER A 52 -8.98 2.27 6.72
C SER A 52 -9.45 0.91 7.25
N ILE A 53 -9.50 -0.12 6.41
CA ILE A 53 -9.96 -1.45 6.84
C ILE A 53 -8.97 -2.19 7.72
N LEU A 54 -7.71 -1.73 7.83
CA LEU A 54 -6.66 -2.44 8.57
C LEU A 54 -6.94 -2.55 10.06
N ALA A 55 -7.52 -1.54 10.71
CA ALA A 55 -7.94 -1.63 12.11
C ALA A 55 -9.04 -2.68 12.33
N VAL A 56 -9.97 -2.83 11.39
CA VAL A 56 -11.01 -3.87 11.43
C VAL A 56 -10.38 -5.25 11.29
N TRP A 57 -9.42 -5.41 10.36
CA TRP A 57 -8.65 -6.64 10.20
C TRP A 57 -7.82 -6.98 11.44
N GLY A 58 -7.10 -5.99 12.00
CA GLY A 58 -6.34 -6.15 13.24
C GLY A 58 -7.24 -6.52 14.42
N LEU A 59 -8.41 -5.91 14.55
CA LEU A 59 -9.35 -6.27 15.61
C LEU A 59 -9.88 -7.71 15.41
N ALA A 60 -10.19 -8.12 14.19
CA ALA A 60 -10.59 -9.50 13.89
C ALA A 60 -9.49 -10.50 14.30
N LEU A 61 -8.23 -10.21 13.97
CA LEU A 61 -7.07 -11.01 14.38
C LEU A 61 -6.91 -11.06 15.90
N ALA A 62 -7.19 -9.95 16.60
CA ALA A 62 -7.13 -9.91 18.05
C ALA A 62 -8.22 -10.76 18.71
N TYR A 63 -9.44 -10.77 18.14
CA TYR A 63 -10.53 -11.64 18.59
C TYR A 63 -10.28 -13.13 18.29
N ARG A 64 -9.63 -13.48 17.18
CA ARG A 64 -9.24 -14.89 16.89
C ARG A 64 -8.39 -15.53 17.99
N LYS A 65 -7.67 -14.70 18.75
CA LYS A 65 -6.83 -15.16 19.86
C LYS A 65 -7.60 -15.38 21.16
N MET A 66 -8.94 -15.24 21.14
CA MET A 66 -9.81 -15.54 22.26
C MET A 66 -10.42 -16.93 22.09
N ASP A 67 -10.27 -17.78 23.11
CA ASP A 67 -10.86 -19.12 23.14
C ASP A 67 -12.35 -19.10 23.55
N GLU A 68 -12.77 -18.13 24.37
CA GLU A 68 -14.14 -17.96 24.86
C GLU A 68 -14.60 -16.51 24.68
N GLY A 69 -15.87 -16.29 24.26
CA GLY A 69 -16.48 -14.96 24.27
C GLY A 69 -16.53 -14.20 22.94
N ASP A 70 -16.12 -14.81 21.82
CA ASP A 70 -16.14 -14.17 20.50
C ASP A 70 -17.53 -13.66 20.07
N ARG A 71 -18.63 -14.25 20.56
CA ARG A 71 -20.03 -13.83 20.26
C ARG A 71 -20.30 -13.59 18.76
N GLY A 72 -19.52 -14.21 17.86
CA GLY A 72 -19.60 -14.02 16.41
C GLY A 72 -18.91 -12.77 15.85
N ARG A 73 -18.23 -11.98 16.69
CA ARG A 73 -17.57 -10.73 16.29
C ARG A 73 -16.39 -10.96 15.36
N THR A 74 -15.58 -12.00 15.59
CA THR A 74 -14.50 -12.37 14.66
C THR A 74 -15.05 -12.56 13.27
N TYR A 75 -16.07 -13.42 13.12
CA TYR A 75 -16.68 -13.68 11.83
C TYR A 75 -17.23 -12.42 11.18
N GLU A 76 -17.98 -11.59 11.92
CA GLU A 76 -18.50 -10.34 11.36
C GLU A 76 -17.36 -9.42 10.89
N LEU A 77 -16.37 -9.14 11.73
CA LEU A 77 -15.24 -8.27 11.39
C LEU A 77 -14.47 -8.78 10.17
N GLU A 78 -14.22 -10.08 10.08
CA GLU A 78 -13.60 -10.70 8.90
C GLU A 78 -14.43 -10.49 7.63
N GLN A 79 -15.76 -10.70 7.72
CA GLN A 79 -16.64 -10.48 6.58
C GLN A 79 -16.72 -9.00 6.20
N ARG A 80 -16.58 -8.05 7.14
CA ARG A 80 -16.46 -6.62 6.84
C ARG A 80 -15.20 -6.33 6.03
N VAL A 81 -14.06 -6.94 6.39
CA VAL A 81 -12.80 -6.83 5.65
C VAL A 81 -12.91 -7.43 4.26
N VAL A 82 -13.39 -8.68 4.16
CA VAL A 82 -13.60 -9.38 2.89
C VAL A 82 -14.51 -8.58 1.97
N LYS A 83 -15.61 -8.04 2.49
CA LYS A 83 -16.57 -7.27 1.70
C LYS A 83 -15.96 -6.02 1.09
N LEU A 84 -15.17 -5.26 1.86
CA LEU A 84 -14.49 -4.06 1.33
C LEU A 84 -13.47 -4.43 0.24
N MET A 85 -12.60 -5.41 0.50
CA MET A 85 -11.57 -5.81 -0.46
C MET A 85 -12.17 -6.40 -1.74
N ARG A 86 -13.32 -7.09 -1.64
CA ARG A 86 -14.11 -7.54 -2.79
C ARG A 86 -14.81 -6.40 -3.50
N GLY A 87 -15.32 -5.40 -2.78
CA GLY A 87 -15.91 -4.20 -3.37
C GLY A 87 -14.91 -3.47 -4.29
N LEU A 88 -13.67 -3.32 -3.83
CA LEU A 88 -12.57 -2.76 -4.65
C LEU A 88 -12.22 -3.66 -5.83
N LEU A 89 -12.16 -4.98 -5.63
CA LEU A 89 -11.91 -5.95 -6.71
C LEU A 89 -12.94 -5.81 -7.83
N VAL A 90 -14.23 -5.81 -7.48
CA VAL A 90 -15.33 -5.70 -8.43
C VAL A 90 -15.27 -4.36 -9.17
N ALA A 91 -15.00 -3.27 -8.46
CA ALA A 91 -14.85 -1.94 -9.09
C ALA A 91 -13.69 -1.90 -10.12
N MET A 92 -12.55 -2.51 -9.80
CA MET A 92 -11.44 -2.63 -10.74
C MET A 92 -11.75 -3.60 -11.90
N MET A 93 -12.44 -4.71 -11.64
CA MET A 93 -12.82 -5.69 -12.66
C MET A 93 -13.76 -5.10 -13.73
N LYS A 94 -14.64 -4.17 -13.34
CA LYS A 94 -15.47 -3.40 -14.28
C LYS A 94 -14.66 -2.61 -15.30
N GLN A 95 -13.39 -2.29 -14.99
CA GLN A 95 -12.44 -1.62 -15.87
C GLN A 95 -11.38 -2.56 -16.46
N SER A 96 -11.64 -3.87 -16.54
CA SER A 96 -10.68 -4.86 -17.06
C SER A 96 -10.10 -4.51 -18.44
N ALA A 97 -10.90 -3.93 -19.33
CA ALA A 97 -10.43 -3.46 -20.65
C ALA A 97 -9.32 -2.38 -20.53
N LYS A 98 -9.38 -1.52 -19.52
CA LYS A 98 -8.34 -0.51 -19.25
C LYS A 98 -7.06 -1.18 -18.77
N VAL A 99 -7.16 -2.17 -17.88
CA VAL A 99 -5.99 -2.96 -17.41
C VAL A 99 -5.25 -3.61 -18.59
N GLU A 100 -5.98 -4.23 -19.51
CA GLU A 100 -5.39 -4.83 -20.72
C GLU A 100 -4.69 -3.78 -21.59
N LYS A 101 -5.35 -2.65 -21.85
CA LYS A 101 -4.78 -1.56 -22.66
C LYS A 101 -3.53 -0.96 -22.01
N PHE A 102 -3.55 -0.71 -20.70
CA PHE A 102 -2.46 -0.11 -19.96
C PHE A 102 -1.17 -0.97 -19.97
N LYS A 103 -1.30 -2.31 -19.91
CA LYS A 103 -0.14 -3.22 -20.04
C LYS A 103 0.66 -3.00 -21.33
N GLN A 104 0.01 -2.46 -22.37
CA GLN A 104 0.66 -2.07 -23.62
C GLN A 104 1.07 -0.60 -23.64
N THR A 105 0.17 0.31 -23.30
CA THR A 105 0.39 1.75 -23.50
C THR A 105 1.13 2.45 -22.37
N GLN A 106 0.92 2.03 -21.11
CA GLN A 106 1.31 2.75 -19.89
C GLN A 106 0.84 4.22 -19.86
N ALA A 107 -0.20 4.57 -20.64
CA ALA A 107 -0.70 5.93 -20.75
C ALA A 107 -1.61 6.28 -19.57
N PRO A 108 -1.56 7.51 -19.01
CA PRO A 108 -2.41 7.91 -17.89
C PRO A 108 -3.92 7.71 -18.12
N LEU A 109 -4.41 7.97 -19.33
CA LEU A 109 -5.83 7.82 -19.67
C LEU A 109 -6.29 6.35 -19.72
N ASP A 110 -5.36 5.42 -19.89
CA ASP A 110 -5.64 3.99 -19.91
C ASP A 110 -5.53 3.36 -18.51
N ALA A 111 -5.11 4.13 -17.50
CA ALA A 111 -4.95 3.65 -16.14
C ALA A 111 -6.30 3.38 -15.45
N LEU A 112 -6.31 2.47 -14.48
CA LEU A 112 -7.46 2.28 -13.59
C LEU A 112 -7.80 3.58 -12.85
N HIS A 113 -9.09 3.80 -12.61
CA HIS A 113 -9.52 4.87 -11.72
C HIS A 113 -9.05 4.63 -10.29
N ALA A 114 -8.55 5.69 -9.65
CA ALA A 114 -8.11 5.67 -8.25
C ALA A 114 -9.28 5.68 -7.23
N LYS A 115 -10.48 6.08 -7.67
CA LYS A 115 -11.67 6.25 -6.81
C LYS A 115 -12.96 5.81 -7.50
N TYR A 116 -13.93 5.40 -6.70
CA TYR A 116 -15.20 4.82 -7.15
C TYR A 116 -16.38 5.32 -6.34
N HIS A 117 -17.58 5.18 -6.88
CA HIS A 117 -18.79 5.48 -6.15
C HIS A 117 -19.00 4.45 -5.04
N SER A 118 -19.02 4.89 -3.77
CA SER A 118 -19.02 4.02 -2.59
C SER A 118 -20.17 3.00 -2.54
N ARG A 119 -21.30 3.27 -3.21
CA ARG A 119 -22.50 2.39 -3.19
C ARG A 119 -22.62 1.47 -4.40
N THR A 120 -21.95 1.76 -5.50
CA THR A 120 -22.11 1.04 -6.77
C THR A 120 -20.80 0.52 -7.37
N GLY A 121 -19.66 1.00 -6.89
CA GLY A 121 -18.34 0.67 -7.44
C GLY A 121 -18.13 1.16 -8.88
N GLU A 122 -18.92 2.13 -9.34
CA GLU A 122 -18.78 2.73 -10.67
C GLU A 122 -17.74 3.86 -10.67
N THR A 123 -17.25 4.21 -11.85
CA THR A 123 -16.43 5.41 -12.04
C THR A 123 -17.24 6.67 -11.76
N VAL A 124 -16.62 7.65 -11.09
CA VAL A 124 -17.30 8.87 -10.58
C VAL A 124 -16.92 10.15 -11.31
N VAL A 125 -15.82 10.11 -12.06
CA VAL A 125 -15.30 11.22 -12.86
C VAL A 125 -14.78 10.69 -14.20
N PRO A 126 -14.66 11.51 -15.25
CA PRO A 126 -14.07 11.11 -16.52
C PRO A 126 -12.59 10.73 -16.42
N ASP A 127 -12.06 10.01 -17.41
CA ASP A 127 -10.66 9.54 -17.47
C ASP A 127 -9.61 10.66 -17.38
N ASP A 128 -9.94 11.85 -17.89
CA ASP A 128 -9.11 13.06 -17.86
C ASP A 128 -9.51 14.03 -16.74
N GLY A 129 -10.55 13.70 -15.96
CA GLY A 129 -11.07 14.54 -14.89
C GLY A 129 -10.29 14.43 -13.58
N TRP A 130 -9.32 13.51 -13.49
CA TRP A 130 -8.57 13.26 -12.25
C TRP A 130 -7.21 12.60 -12.51
N GLY A 131 -6.28 12.73 -11.55
CA GLY A 131 -4.97 12.06 -11.56
C GLY A 131 -5.09 10.57 -11.26
N HIS A 132 -5.74 9.80 -12.14
CA HIS A 132 -6.10 8.39 -11.88
C HIS A 132 -4.93 7.41 -11.88
N LEU A 133 -3.88 7.65 -12.67
CA LEU A 133 -2.69 6.81 -12.67
C LEU A 133 -1.97 6.94 -11.32
N GLN A 134 -2.31 6.05 -10.38
CA GLN A 134 -1.77 5.95 -9.03
C GLN A 134 -1.36 4.49 -8.80
N LEU A 135 -0.10 4.17 -9.11
CA LEU A 135 0.37 2.79 -9.07
C LEU A 135 0.51 2.29 -7.62
N ASP A 136 0.75 3.20 -6.68
CA ASP A 136 0.77 2.89 -5.26
C ASP A 136 -0.58 2.35 -4.76
N ALA A 137 -1.70 2.90 -5.23
CA ALA A 137 -3.05 2.51 -4.80
C ALA A 137 -3.40 1.06 -5.21
N THR A 138 -3.12 0.68 -6.46
CA THR A 138 -3.28 -0.73 -6.90
C THR A 138 -2.28 -1.64 -6.19
N SER A 139 -1.07 -1.15 -5.93
CA SER A 139 -0.02 -1.94 -5.28
C SER A 139 -0.34 -2.22 -3.81
N ILE A 140 -0.82 -1.24 -3.03
CA ILE A 140 -1.21 -1.47 -1.62
C ILE A 140 -2.40 -2.42 -1.53
N TYR A 141 -3.34 -2.37 -2.49
CA TYR A 141 -4.41 -3.35 -2.60
C TYR A 141 -3.86 -4.77 -2.74
N LEU A 142 -2.93 -5.00 -3.67
CA LEU A 142 -2.32 -6.32 -3.89
C LEU A 142 -1.48 -6.78 -2.69
N LEU A 143 -0.69 -5.88 -2.11
CA LEU A 143 0.11 -6.17 -0.92
C LEU A 143 -0.79 -6.61 0.25
N MET A 144 -1.86 -5.88 0.53
CA MET A 144 -2.76 -6.22 1.63
C MET A 144 -3.66 -7.41 1.31
N LEU A 145 -4.03 -7.62 0.04
CA LEU A 145 -4.66 -8.86 -0.41
C LEU A 145 -3.80 -10.07 -0.04
N ALA A 146 -2.50 -10.01 -0.33
CA ALA A 146 -1.57 -11.08 0.01
C ALA A 146 -1.49 -11.32 1.53
N GLN A 147 -1.29 -10.28 2.33
CA GLN A 147 -1.25 -10.40 3.79
C GLN A 147 -2.55 -10.97 4.37
N MET A 148 -3.70 -10.48 3.90
CA MET A 148 -5.01 -10.90 4.37
C MET A 148 -5.34 -12.35 3.95
N THR A 149 -5.00 -12.75 2.72
CA THR A 149 -5.14 -14.14 2.26
C THR A 149 -4.25 -15.08 3.05
N THR A 150 -2.98 -14.73 3.30
CA THR A 150 -2.09 -15.54 4.15
C THR A 150 -2.56 -15.59 5.60
N SER A 151 -3.24 -14.55 6.09
CA SER A 151 -3.91 -14.59 7.39
C SER A 151 -5.16 -15.49 7.42
N GLY A 152 -5.59 -16.06 6.30
CA GLY A 152 -6.73 -16.99 6.21
C GLY A 152 -8.04 -16.38 5.71
N LEU A 153 -8.05 -15.11 5.28
CA LEU A 153 -9.26 -14.50 4.69
C LEU A 153 -9.49 -14.98 3.26
N ALA A 154 -10.68 -15.51 3.00
CA ALA A 154 -11.12 -15.92 1.66
C ALA A 154 -11.68 -14.73 0.86
N ILE A 155 -10.79 -13.89 0.33
CA ILE A 155 -11.16 -12.68 -0.45
C ILE A 155 -11.46 -13.04 -1.90
N ILE A 156 -10.61 -13.84 -2.54
CA ILE A 156 -10.76 -14.29 -3.93
C ILE A 156 -11.54 -15.60 -3.97
N GLN A 157 -12.55 -15.68 -4.84
CA GLN A 157 -13.57 -16.74 -4.84
C GLN A 157 -13.67 -17.51 -6.16
N THR A 158 -13.21 -16.95 -7.27
CA THR A 158 -13.34 -17.60 -8.60
C THR A 158 -12.04 -17.53 -9.40
N SER A 159 -11.89 -18.42 -10.39
CA SER A 159 -10.74 -18.42 -11.31
C SER A 159 -10.67 -17.13 -12.15
N ASN A 160 -11.82 -16.54 -12.50
CA ASN A 160 -11.85 -15.24 -13.20
C ASN A 160 -11.25 -14.13 -12.34
N GLU A 161 -11.53 -14.12 -11.03
CA GLU A 161 -10.94 -13.18 -10.09
C GLU A 161 -9.43 -13.42 -9.93
N VAL A 162 -8.97 -14.69 -9.89
CA VAL A 162 -7.53 -15.03 -9.92
C VAL A 162 -6.86 -14.45 -11.16
N ASN A 163 -7.43 -14.69 -12.35
CA ASN A 163 -6.89 -14.19 -13.62
C ASN A 163 -6.83 -12.65 -13.63
N PHE A 164 -7.83 -11.99 -13.07
CA PHE A 164 -7.82 -10.54 -12.94
C PHE A 164 -6.72 -10.04 -12.01
N VAL A 165 -6.51 -10.70 -10.86
CA VAL A 165 -5.40 -10.36 -9.95
C VAL A 165 -4.03 -10.60 -10.61
N GLN A 166 -3.88 -11.66 -11.41
CA GLN A 166 -2.69 -11.89 -12.22
C GLN A 166 -2.46 -10.74 -13.23
N ASN A 167 -3.54 -10.21 -13.82
CA ASN A 167 -3.47 -9.05 -14.68
C ASN A 167 -3.07 -7.77 -13.93
N LEU A 168 -3.52 -7.58 -12.69
CA LEU A 168 -3.09 -6.46 -11.86
C LEU A 168 -1.59 -6.54 -11.51
N VAL A 169 -1.04 -7.75 -11.34
CA VAL A 169 0.42 -7.93 -11.19
C VAL A 169 1.16 -7.42 -12.42
N TYR A 170 0.73 -7.78 -13.62
CA TYR A 170 1.33 -7.27 -14.86
C TYR A 170 1.13 -5.77 -15.05
N TYR A 171 0.01 -5.22 -14.57
CA TYR A 171 -0.27 -3.79 -14.59
C TYR A 171 0.73 -3.00 -13.76
N ILE A 172 1.10 -3.47 -12.56
CA ILE A 172 2.09 -2.80 -11.69
C ILE A 172 3.55 -3.19 -11.99
N GLY A 173 3.79 -4.26 -12.76
CA GLY A 173 5.12 -4.81 -13.04
C GLY A 173 6.13 -3.82 -13.67
N ARG A 174 5.63 -2.77 -14.33
CA ARG A 174 6.44 -1.72 -14.96
C ARG A 174 6.57 -0.43 -14.12
N ALA A 175 6.13 -0.42 -12.86
CA ALA A 175 6.15 0.77 -12.00
C ALA A 175 7.52 1.46 -11.92
N TYR A 176 8.61 0.69 -11.98
CA TYR A 176 9.99 1.18 -11.94
C TYR A 176 10.37 2.19 -13.05
N ARG A 177 9.54 2.31 -14.09
CA ARG A 177 9.77 3.21 -15.24
C ARG A 177 8.51 3.98 -15.67
N THR A 178 7.41 3.84 -14.93
CA THR A 178 6.13 4.46 -15.30
C THR A 178 5.85 5.62 -14.36
N PRO A 179 6.01 6.88 -14.82
CA PRO A 179 5.62 8.06 -14.05
C PRO A 179 4.12 8.05 -13.74
N ASP A 180 3.77 8.39 -12.51
CA ASP A 180 2.38 8.40 -12.03
C ASP A 180 2.07 9.69 -11.23
N TYR A 181 0.83 9.85 -10.79
CA TYR A 181 0.40 11.01 -9.99
C TYR A 181 0.80 10.92 -8.51
N GLY A 182 1.35 9.76 -8.10
CA GLY A 182 1.78 9.48 -6.74
C GLY A 182 0.63 9.49 -5.73
N ILE A 183 1.00 9.31 -4.47
CA ILE A 183 0.06 9.17 -3.35
C ILE A 183 -0.79 10.42 -3.07
N TRP A 184 -0.31 11.58 -3.52
CA TRP A 184 -0.98 12.87 -3.36
C TRP A 184 -1.74 13.31 -4.61
N GLU A 185 -1.79 12.47 -5.65
CA GLU A 185 -2.67 12.64 -6.81
C GLU A 185 -2.34 13.87 -7.68
N ARG A 186 -1.11 14.38 -7.56
CA ARG A 186 -0.62 15.62 -8.19
C ARG A 186 0.50 15.42 -9.21
N GLY A 187 1.20 14.29 -9.15
CA GLY A 187 2.41 14.05 -9.94
C GLY A 187 3.52 14.97 -9.48
N ASN A 188 3.92 15.92 -10.31
CA ASN A 188 4.97 16.88 -9.97
C ASN A 188 4.55 17.87 -8.86
N LYS A 189 5.56 18.47 -8.19
CA LYS A 189 5.34 19.36 -7.04
C LYS A 189 4.48 20.59 -7.31
N THR A 190 4.48 21.09 -8.55
CA THR A 190 3.66 22.25 -8.96
C THR A 190 2.23 21.88 -9.40
N ASN A 191 1.91 20.58 -9.44
CA ASN A 191 0.63 20.03 -9.84
C ASN A 191 0.13 20.50 -11.24
N HIS A 192 1.00 20.59 -12.24
CA HIS A 192 0.61 20.89 -13.63
C HIS A 192 0.08 19.65 -14.38
N GLY A 193 -0.43 18.66 -13.66
CA GLY A 193 -0.92 17.40 -14.25
C GLY A 193 0.17 16.55 -14.89
N LYS A 194 1.45 16.76 -14.55
CA LYS A 194 2.60 16.01 -15.08
C LYS A 194 2.97 14.86 -14.12
N PRO A 195 2.82 13.59 -14.53
CA PRO A 195 3.26 12.46 -13.73
C PRO A 195 4.78 12.46 -13.50
N GLU A 196 5.21 11.90 -12.38
CA GLU A 196 6.63 11.71 -12.06
C GLU A 196 6.89 10.28 -11.58
N LEU A 197 8.14 9.83 -11.69
CA LEU A 197 8.52 8.56 -11.07
C LEU A 197 8.61 8.78 -9.55
N ASN A 198 7.56 8.35 -8.84
CA ASN A 198 7.42 8.47 -7.40
C ASN A 198 7.99 7.22 -6.69
N ALA A 199 8.96 7.42 -5.80
CA ALA A 199 9.59 6.36 -5.04
C ALA A 199 8.58 5.64 -4.13
N SER A 200 7.58 6.35 -3.60
CA SER A 200 6.47 5.75 -2.87
C SER A 200 5.72 4.70 -3.71
N SER A 201 5.41 5.01 -4.97
CA SER A 201 4.75 4.10 -5.91
C SER A 201 5.65 2.93 -6.32
N VAL A 202 6.92 3.18 -6.65
CA VAL A 202 7.88 2.13 -7.02
C VAL A 202 8.09 1.15 -5.86
N GLY A 203 8.24 1.67 -4.64
CA GLY A 203 8.44 0.87 -3.44
C GLY A 203 7.22 0.04 -3.06
N MET A 204 6.02 0.62 -3.14
CA MET A 204 4.79 -0.12 -2.90
C MET A 204 4.58 -1.22 -3.95
N ALA A 205 4.84 -0.93 -5.24
CA ALA A 205 4.76 -1.91 -6.32
C ALA A 205 5.77 -3.05 -6.13
N LYS A 206 7.02 -2.74 -5.79
CA LYS A 206 8.03 -3.76 -5.45
C LYS A 206 7.52 -4.69 -4.35
N ALA A 207 6.98 -4.12 -3.27
CA ALA A 207 6.48 -4.91 -2.14
C ALA A 207 5.29 -5.79 -2.51
N ALA A 208 4.37 -5.27 -3.31
CA ALA A 208 3.24 -6.02 -3.84
C ALA A 208 3.71 -7.18 -4.74
N LEU A 209 4.63 -6.92 -5.68
CA LEU A 209 5.20 -7.94 -6.56
C LEU A 209 5.90 -9.06 -5.76
N GLU A 210 6.67 -8.71 -4.74
CA GLU A 210 7.30 -9.69 -3.86
C GLU A 210 6.26 -10.50 -3.04
N ALA A 211 5.21 -9.85 -2.55
CA ALA A 211 4.16 -10.50 -1.75
C ALA A 211 3.25 -11.43 -2.57
N MET A 212 3.01 -11.10 -3.84
CA MET A 212 2.15 -11.86 -4.74
C MET A 212 2.84 -13.07 -5.38
N ASN A 213 4.17 -13.06 -5.49
CA ASN A 213 4.91 -14.11 -6.18
C ASN A 213 4.78 -15.47 -5.48
N GLY A 214 4.16 -16.44 -6.14
CA GLY A 214 3.91 -17.78 -5.60
C GLY A 214 2.74 -17.84 -4.60
N LEU A 215 2.00 -16.74 -4.41
CA LEU A 215 0.84 -16.72 -3.52
C LEU A 215 -0.31 -17.52 -4.14
N ASN A 216 -0.92 -18.39 -3.34
CA ASN A 216 -2.16 -19.07 -3.70
C ASN A 216 -3.38 -18.26 -3.20
N LEU A 217 -4.15 -17.69 -4.11
CA LEU A 217 -5.26 -16.79 -3.77
C LEU A 217 -6.47 -17.47 -3.12
N PHE A 218 -6.59 -18.79 -3.24
CA PHE A 218 -7.58 -19.58 -2.51
C PHE A 218 -7.03 -20.10 -1.16
N GLY A 219 -5.85 -19.63 -0.75
CA GLY A 219 -5.16 -20.08 0.45
C GLY A 219 -4.85 -21.58 0.39
N LEU A 220 -5.01 -22.27 1.53
CA LEU A 220 -4.75 -23.71 1.66
C LEU A 220 -5.67 -24.60 0.81
N ARG A 221 -6.75 -24.04 0.26
CA ARG A 221 -7.75 -24.79 -0.53
C ARG A 221 -7.47 -24.74 -2.03
N GLY A 222 -6.51 -23.93 -2.48
CA GLY A 222 -6.24 -23.72 -3.90
C GLY A 222 -5.30 -24.72 -4.53
N GLY A 223 -5.44 -24.94 -5.84
CA GLY A 223 -4.49 -25.68 -6.66
C GLY A 223 -3.51 -24.76 -7.39
N LEU A 224 -2.72 -25.33 -8.31
CA LEU A 224 -1.77 -24.57 -9.14
C LEU A 224 -2.42 -23.46 -9.98
N SER A 225 -3.70 -23.63 -10.34
CA SER A 225 -4.46 -22.65 -11.12
C SER A 225 -4.83 -21.37 -10.37
N SER A 226 -4.66 -21.34 -9.04
CA SER A 226 -4.90 -20.15 -8.20
C SER A 226 -3.61 -19.52 -7.67
N VAL A 227 -2.45 -19.97 -8.18
CA VAL A 227 -1.14 -19.40 -7.85
C VAL A 227 -0.83 -18.22 -8.76
N ILE A 228 -0.38 -17.12 -8.18
CA ILE A 228 0.05 -15.93 -8.90
C ILE A 228 1.56 -15.98 -9.17
N TYR A 229 1.95 -15.61 -10.38
CA TYR A 229 3.34 -15.61 -10.83
C TYR A 229 3.79 -14.19 -11.17
N VAL A 230 5.01 -13.87 -10.76
CA VAL A 230 5.61 -12.54 -10.97
C VAL A 230 6.94 -12.71 -11.67
N LEU A 231 7.24 -11.84 -12.63
CA LEU A 231 8.52 -11.86 -13.33
C LEU A 231 9.62 -11.34 -12.39
N PRO A 232 10.67 -12.13 -12.06
CA PRO A 232 11.72 -11.71 -11.14
C PRO A 232 12.43 -10.42 -11.55
N ASP A 233 12.55 -10.18 -12.86
CA ASP A 233 13.16 -8.97 -13.40
C ASP A 233 12.39 -7.69 -13.04
N GLU A 234 11.06 -7.76 -12.89
CA GLU A 234 10.25 -6.61 -12.48
C GLU A 234 10.55 -6.20 -11.04
N ILE A 235 10.69 -7.18 -10.15
CA ILE A 235 11.12 -6.97 -8.76
C ILE A 235 12.55 -6.40 -8.73
N ALA A 236 13.47 -6.96 -9.51
CA ALA A 236 14.85 -6.51 -9.56
C ALA A 236 14.98 -5.07 -10.08
N ARG A 237 14.25 -4.72 -11.15
CA ARG A 237 14.24 -3.35 -11.69
C ARG A 237 13.60 -2.36 -10.71
N ALA A 238 12.49 -2.73 -10.06
CA ALA A 238 11.87 -1.90 -9.04
C ALA A 238 12.78 -1.66 -7.84
N ARG A 239 13.53 -2.69 -7.40
CA ARG A 239 14.57 -2.57 -6.36
C ARG A 239 15.64 -1.55 -6.73
N ILE A 240 16.27 -1.72 -7.90
CA ILE A 240 17.35 -0.83 -8.38
C ILE A 240 16.85 0.61 -8.49
N THR A 241 15.67 0.81 -9.08
CA THR A 241 15.07 2.15 -9.19
C THR A 241 14.81 2.75 -7.82
N LEU A 242 14.19 2.00 -6.90
CA LEU A 242 13.89 2.49 -5.55
C LEU A 242 15.16 2.93 -4.81
N GLU A 243 16.20 2.09 -4.82
CA GLU A 243 17.50 2.39 -4.19
C GLU A 243 18.16 3.63 -4.79
N SER A 244 17.98 3.86 -6.11
CA SER A 244 18.51 5.05 -6.79
C SER A 244 17.74 6.34 -6.48
N LEU A 245 16.44 6.23 -6.18
CA LEU A 245 15.59 7.37 -5.85
C LEU A 245 15.81 7.80 -4.40
N LEU A 246 15.81 6.87 -3.46
CA LEU A 246 15.86 7.18 -2.03
C LEU A 246 17.14 7.96 -1.64
N PRO A 247 17.03 8.95 -0.73
CA PRO A 247 15.86 9.31 0.08
C PRO A 247 14.95 10.37 -0.58
N ARG A 248 15.01 10.52 -1.92
CA ARG A 248 14.14 11.40 -2.69
C ARG A 248 12.83 10.70 -3.01
N GLU A 249 11.74 11.46 -3.07
CA GLU A 249 10.46 10.94 -3.54
C GLU A 249 10.39 10.93 -5.07
N SER A 250 10.71 12.07 -5.71
CA SER A 250 10.60 12.19 -7.17
C SER A 250 11.53 13.29 -7.69
N GLY A 251 11.57 13.50 -9.01
CA GLY A 251 12.38 14.55 -9.63
C GLY A 251 12.21 15.93 -8.99
N SER A 252 10.97 16.31 -8.66
CA SER A 252 10.64 17.60 -8.04
C SER A 252 10.50 17.58 -6.51
N LYS A 253 10.41 16.41 -5.86
CA LYS A 253 10.22 16.27 -4.41
C LYS A 253 11.45 15.68 -3.74
N GLU A 254 12.24 16.55 -3.10
CA GLU A 254 13.51 16.15 -2.49
C GLU A 254 13.38 15.19 -1.29
N VAL A 255 12.23 15.19 -0.62
CA VAL A 255 11.83 14.30 0.48
C VAL A 255 10.30 14.36 0.58
N ASP A 256 9.67 13.25 0.95
CA ASP A 256 8.22 13.14 1.15
C ASP A 256 7.91 12.18 2.31
N GLY A 257 6.89 12.47 3.10
CA GLY A 257 6.44 11.64 4.21
C GLY A 257 5.85 10.29 3.75
N ALA A 258 5.37 10.20 2.50
CA ALA A 258 4.85 8.96 1.93
C ALA A 258 5.86 7.81 1.90
N LEU A 259 7.17 8.15 1.85
CA LEU A 259 8.27 7.19 1.94
C LEU A 259 8.25 6.36 3.23
N LEU A 260 7.61 6.84 4.31
CA LEU A 260 7.43 6.06 5.54
C LEU A 260 6.62 4.77 5.31
N SER A 261 5.65 4.80 4.38
CA SER A 261 4.87 3.62 4.00
C SER A 261 5.68 2.57 3.23
N VAL A 262 6.84 2.98 2.67
CA VAL A 262 7.73 2.14 1.86
C VAL A 262 8.86 1.55 2.70
N ILE A 263 9.53 2.37 3.51
CA ILE A 263 10.67 1.91 4.33
C ILE A 263 10.23 1.11 5.56
N GLY A 264 8.99 1.28 5.99
CA GLY A 264 8.38 0.60 7.13
C GLY A 264 7.05 -0.06 6.76
N PHE A 265 6.14 -0.16 7.74
CA PHE A 265 4.81 -0.73 7.51
C PHE A 265 4.00 0.14 6.53
N PRO A 266 3.31 -0.45 5.54
CA PRO A 266 3.12 -1.90 5.35
C PRO A 266 4.13 -2.57 4.39
N ALA A 267 4.90 -1.80 3.62
CA ALA A 267 5.62 -2.35 2.46
C ALA A 267 6.91 -3.08 2.83
N PHE A 268 7.71 -2.52 3.76
CA PHE A 268 9.08 -2.98 4.07
C PHE A 268 9.91 -3.22 2.80
N ALA A 269 9.85 -2.29 1.85
CA ALA A 269 10.33 -2.49 0.49
C ALA A 269 11.83 -2.21 0.32
N VAL A 270 12.53 -1.74 1.35
CA VAL A 270 13.95 -1.37 1.27
C VAL A 270 14.80 -2.40 2.01
N ASP A 271 15.63 -3.12 1.27
CA ASP A 271 16.46 -4.19 1.83
C ASP A 271 17.67 -3.66 2.61
N ASP A 272 18.23 -2.52 2.21
CA ASP A 272 19.37 -1.88 2.88
C ASP A 272 18.91 -1.10 4.14
N PRO A 273 19.24 -1.56 5.36
CA PRO A 273 18.85 -0.86 6.58
C PRO A 273 19.46 0.54 6.69
N VAL A 274 20.64 0.76 6.12
CA VAL A 274 21.31 2.08 6.16
C VAL A 274 20.53 3.09 5.33
N LEU A 275 20.07 2.69 4.14
CA LEU A 275 19.22 3.52 3.29
C LEU A 275 17.87 3.80 3.93
N SER A 276 17.25 2.79 4.58
CA SER A 276 16.01 2.96 5.35
C SER A 276 16.17 3.97 6.48
N ILE A 277 17.22 3.85 7.29
CA ILE A 277 17.53 4.79 8.38
C ILE A 277 17.77 6.19 7.84
N LYS A 278 18.63 6.34 6.83
CA LYS A 278 18.91 7.63 6.17
C LYS A 278 17.65 8.30 5.63
N THR A 279 16.74 7.52 5.06
CA THR A 279 15.46 8.02 4.54
C THR A 279 14.57 8.49 5.68
N ARG A 280 14.40 7.68 6.74
CA ARG A 280 13.63 8.05 7.93
C ARG A 280 14.16 9.33 8.58
N ASP A 281 15.46 9.40 8.80
CA ASP A 281 16.12 10.53 9.46
C ASP A 281 15.96 11.81 8.62
N LYS A 282 16.03 11.72 7.29
CA LYS A 282 15.79 12.86 6.41
C LYS A 282 14.33 13.35 6.50
N ILE A 283 13.37 12.43 6.57
CA ILE A 283 11.94 12.77 6.74
C ILE A 283 11.73 13.46 8.09
N ILE A 284 12.22 12.87 9.18
CA ILE A 284 12.10 13.45 10.52
C ILE A 284 12.76 14.83 10.57
N ALA A 285 13.99 14.96 10.07
CA ALA A 285 14.73 16.21 10.14
C ALA A 285 14.10 17.35 9.32
N LYS A 286 13.46 17.05 8.17
CA LYS A 286 12.93 18.08 7.26
C LYS A 286 11.43 18.32 7.37
N LEU A 287 10.66 17.29 7.70
CA LEU A 287 9.20 17.31 7.58
C LEU A 287 8.49 17.24 8.94
N GLN A 288 9.12 16.73 9.99
CA GLN A 288 8.48 16.62 11.31
C GLN A 288 8.27 18.00 11.94
N GLY A 289 7.05 18.21 12.44
CA GLY A 289 6.66 19.36 13.27
C GLY A 289 6.02 18.92 14.58
N GLY A 290 5.26 19.82 15.22
CA GLY A 290 4.60 19.56 16.49
C GLY A 290 3.32 18.72 16.37
N TYR A 291 2.67 18.78 15.21
CA TYR A 291 1.34 18.22 14.94
C TYR A 291 1.37 17.05 13.94
N GLY A 292 2.56 16.59 13.53
CA GLY A 292 2.73 15.54 12.54
C GLY A 292 3.94 15.79 11.66
N CYS A 293 3.90 15.30 10.42
CA CYS A 293 4.86 15.70 9.40
C CYS A 293 4.16 16.43 8.25
N LYS A 294 4.89 17.30 7.56
CA LYS A 294 4.47 17.83 6.25
C LYS A 294 4.48 16.69 5.23
N ARG A 295 3.63 16.75 4.21
CA ARG A 295 3.67 15.76 3.10
C ARG A 295 5.00 15.85 2.36
N PHE A 296 5.34 17.04 1.90
CA PHE A 296 6.66 17.38 1.37
C PHE A 296 6.91 18.88 1.62
N LEU A 297 8.16 19.32 1.48
CA LEU A 297 8.50 20.74 1.70
C LEU A 297 7.77 21.65 0.71
N ARG A 298 7.35 22.83 1.15
CA ARG A 298 6.65 23.84 0.33
C ARG A 298 5.34 23.33 -0.27
N ASP A 299 4.69 22.41 0.41
CA ASP A 299 3.37 21.94 0.05
C ASP A 299 2.30 22.95 0.50
N GLY A 300 1.52 23.46 -0.46
CA GLY A 300 0.47 24.44 -0.20
C GLY A 300 -0.88 23.88 0.18
N HIS A 301 -1.04 22.56 0.14
CA HIS A 301 -2.35 21.93 0.28
C HIS A 301 -3.03 22.23 1.62
N GLN A 302 -4.25 22.76 1.51
CA GLN A 302 -5.09 23.23 2.60
C GLN A 302 -4.41 24.26 3.51
N THR A 303 -3.36 24.92 3.04
CA THR A 303 -2.91 26.16 3.68
C THR A 303 -3.94 27.25 3.43
N VAL A 304 -4.14 28.16 4.39
CA VAL A 304 -5.18 29.20 4.29
C VAL A 304 -4.95 30.25 3.18
N ILE A 305 -3.81 30.17 2.49
CA ILE A 305 -3.46 31.01 1.34
C ILE A 305 -3.40 30.23 0.03
N GLU A 306 -3.73 28.93 0.03
CA GLU A 306 -3.85 28.14 -1.19
C GLU A 306 -4.99 28.69 -2.06
N ASP A 307 -4.72 28.89 -3.36
CA ASP A 307 -5.76 29.17 -4.32
C ASP A 307 -6.51 27.88 -4.67
N ILE A 308 -7.67 27.70 -4.05
CA ILE A 308 -8.52 26.51 -4.24
C ILE A 308 -9.29 26.51 -5.57
N THR A 309 -9.22 27.58 -6.35
CA THR A 309 -9.96 27.69 -7.62
C THR A 309 -9.26 27.00 -8.79
N ARG A 310 -8.00 26.59 -8.60
CA ARG A 310 -7.17 25.88 -9.58
C ARG A 310 -6.47 24.70 -8.94
N LEU A 311 -6.08 23.73 -9.79
CA LEU A 311 -5.33 22.57 -9.33
C LEU A 311 -3.83 22.87 -9.21
N HIS A 312 -3.26 23.64 -10.14
CA HIS A 312 -1.82 23.87 -10.22
C HIS A 312 -1.35 25.10 -9.46
N TYR A 313 -0.06 25.12 -9.13
CA TYR A 313 0.62 26.27 -8.53
C TYR A 313 1.34 27.11 -9.58
N GLU A 314 1.26 28.44 -9.45
CA GLU A 314 1.96 29.38 -10.31
C GLU A 314 3.44 29.49 -9.96
N PRO A 315 4.29 29.99 -10.89
CA PRO A 315 5.69 30.23 -10.61
C PRO A 315 5.91 31.09 -9.35
N GLY A 316 6.69 30.57 -8.40
CA GLY A 316 6.99 31.24 -7.13
C GLY A 316 5.94 31.02 -6.03
N GLU A 317 4.77 30.48 -6.32
CA GLU A 317 3.71 30.24 -5.32
C GLU A 317 4.17 29.25 -4.24
N LEU A 318 4.90 28.20 -4.62
CA LEU A 318 5.45 27.22 -3.68
C LEU A 318 6.30 27.87 -2.56
N GLN A 319 7.01 28.96 -2.85
CA GLN A 319 7.83 29.64 -1.86
C GLN A 319 6.98 30.31 -0.76
N GLN A 320 5.73 30.66 -1.07
CA GLN A 320 4.83 31.26 -0.09
C GLN A 320 4.38 30.25 0.97
N PHE A 321 4.39 28.96 0.67
CA PHE A 321 4.01 27.91 1.62
C PHE A 321 5.14 27.49 2.56
N GLU A 322 6.37 27.94 2.30
CA GLU A 322 7.52 27.63 3.14
C GLU A 322 7.27 28.05 4.59
N HIS A 323 7.49 27.11 5.51
CA HIS A 323 7.25 27.19 6.96
C HIS A 323 5.80 27.11 7.43
N ILE A 324 4.82 27.33 6.55
CA ILE A 324 3.39 27.27 6.91
C ILE A 324 2.69 26.00 6.39
N GLU A 325 3.43 25.07 5.79
CA GLU A 325 2.86 23.83 5.25
C GLU A 325 2.10 23.08 6.33
N CYS A 326 0.94 22.51 5.98
CA CYS A 326 0.12 21.74 6.91
C CYS A 326 0.86 20.52 7.45
N GLU A 327 0.63 20.21 8.72
CA GLU A 327 1.21 19.05 9.41
C GLU A 327 0.16 17.95 9.58
N TRP A 328 0.51 16.73 9.19
CA TRP A 328 -0.41 15.60 9.12
C TRP A 328 -0.09 14.57 10.22
N PRO A 329 -1.01 14.35 11.19
CA PRO A 329 -0.83 13.33 12.23
C PRO A 329 -0.64 11.92 11.66
N LEU A 330 -1.12 11.68 10.42
CA LEU A 330 -0.94 10.44 9.68
C LEU A 330 0.51 9.91 9.74
N PHE A 331 1.51 10.77 9.56
CA PHE A 331 2.90 10.33 9.53
C PHE A 331 3.43 9.89 10.89
N PHE A 332 2.88 10.40 12.00
CA PHE A 332 3.19 9.87 13.33
C PHE A 332 2.64 8.47 13.52
N THR A 333 1.54 8.10 12.86
CA THR A 333 1.01 6.73 12.90
C THR A 333 1.94 5.76 12.16
N TYR A 334 2.52 6.18 11.03
CA TYR A 334 3.57 5.42 10.37
C TYR A 334 4.82 5.26 11.23
N LEU A 335 5.29 6.33 11.89
CA LEU A 335 6.46 6.29 12.76
C LEU A 335 6.23 5.44 14.02
N LEU A 336 5.02 5.48 14.58
CA LEU A 336 4.60 4.59 15.66
C LEU A 336 4.70 3.12 15.22
N LEU A 337 4.09 2.76 14.09
CA LEU A 337 4.12 1.39 13.57
C LEU A 337 5.54 0.96 13.21
N ASP A 338 6.32 1.80 12.52
CA ASP A 338 7.73 1.52 12.21
C ASP A 338 8.55 1.25 13.48
N ALA A 339 8.37 2.04 14.55
CA ALA A 339 9.03 1.79 15.84
C ALA A 339 8.61 0.45 16.46
N LEU A 340 7.32 0.11 16.41
CA LEU A 340 6.82 -1.18 16.89
C LEU A 340 7.43 -2.37 16.12
N PHE A 341 7.49 -2.31 14.79
CA PHE A 341 8.12 -3.34 13.97
C PHE A 341 9.64 -3.46 14.17
N ARG A 342 10.29 -2.38 14.61
CA ARG A 342 11.72 -2.39 15.00
C ARG A 342 11.96 -2.83 16.46
N ASN A 343 10.91 -3.14 17.22
CA ASN A 343 10.97 -3.38 18.67
C ASN A 343 11.55 -2.18 19.47
N ASP A 344 11.36 -0.97 18.97
CA ASP A 344 11.78 0.28 19.60
C ASP A 344 10.63 0.85 20.45
N HIS A 345 10.47 0.27 21.65
CA HIS A 345 9.35 0.61 22.53
C HIS A 345 9.38 2.05 23.03
N ALA A 346 10.57 2.65 23.18
CA ALA A 346 10.72 4.02 23.64
C ALA A 346 10.19 5.02 22.60
N THR A 347 10.62 4.88 21.35
CA THR A 347 10.12 5.72 20.25
C THR A 347 8.65 5.45 19.95
N ALA A 348 8.20 4.20 20.02
CA ALA A 348 6.78 3.88 19.88
C ALA A 348 5.93 4.55 20.97
N GLN A 349 6.39 4.60 22.21
CA GLN A 349 5.67 5.28 23.29
C GLN A 349 5.68 6.80 23.10
N ASP A 350 6.79 7.40 22.64
CA ASP A 350 6.88 8.83 22.33
C ASP A 350 5.84 9.23 21.26
N TYR A 351 5.80 8.52 20.13
CA TYR A 351 4.82 8.82 19.07
C TYR A 351 3.38 8.55 19.50
N ARG A 352 3.11 7.54 20.33
CA ARG A 352 1.77 7.37 20.93
C ARG A 352 1.39 8.59 21.78
N THR A 353 2.28 9.04 22.66
CA THR A 353 2.00 10.22 23.51
C THR A 353 1.79 11.49 22.68
N ARG A 354 2.54 11.69 21.59
CA ARG A 354 2.30 12.79 20.65
C ARG A 354 0.94 12.68 19.99
N LEU A 355 0.59 11.51 19.46
CA LEU A 355 -0.72 11.28 18.83
C LEU A 355 -1.87 11.50 19.82
N ASP A 356 -1.73 11.03 21.07
CA ASP A 356 -2.73 11.24 22.13
C ASP A 356 -2.97 12.73 22.43
N GLN A 357 -2.00 13.61 22.17
CA GLN A 357 -2.15 15.08 22.31
C GLN A 357 -2.82 15.73 21.08
N LEU A 358 -2.83 15.04 19.93
CA LEU A 358 -3.37 15.51 18.66
C LEU A 358 -4.78 14.97 18.38
N VAL A 359 -5.38 14.23 19.30
CA VAL A 359 -6.77 13.79 19.13
C VAL A 359 -7.73 14.96 19.38
N VAL A 360 -8.70 15.11 18.49
CA VAL A 360 -9.86 15.98 18.68
C VAL A 360 -10.99 15.15 19.25
N LYS A 361 -11.76 15.69 20.20
CA LYS A 361 -12.88 14.96 20.80
C LYS A 361 -14.09 14.95 19.87
N GLN A 362 -14.54 13.77 19.45
CA GLN A 362 -15.76 13.60 18.67
C GLN A 362 -16.62 12.50 19.31
N GLY A 363 -17.69 12.91 20.00
CA GLY A 363 -18.49 11.99 20.80
C GLY A 363 -17.67 11.36 21.95
N PRO A 364 -17.76 10.03 22.17
CA PRO A 364 -17.06 9.36 23.26
C PRO A 364 -15.59 9.03 22.95
N PHE A 365 -15.14 9.16 21.70
CA PHE A 365 -13.80 8.77 21.25
C PHE A 365 -12.95 9.98 20.84
N GLY A 366 -11.63 9.83 20.97
CA GLY A 366 -10.65 10.78 20.42
C GLY A 366 -10.30 10.38 18.98
N VAL A 367 -10.29 11.35 18.08
CA VAL A 367 -10.11 11.13 16.64
C VAL A 367 -8.99 12.00 16.08
N LEU A 368 -8.20 11.45 15.16
CA LEU A 368 -7.14 12.18 14.47
C LEU A 368 -7.71 12.95 13.27
N PRO A 369 -7.49 14.27 13.17
CA PRO A 369 -7.84 15.04 11.97
C PRO A 369 -6.92 14.65 10.80
N GLU A 370 -7.32 15.03 9.58
CA GLU A 370 -6.46 14.90 8.39
C GLU A 370 -5.17 15.69 8.55
N LEU A 371 -5.28 16.97 8.96
CA LEU A 371 -4.14 17.85 9.11
C LEU A 371 -4.40 19.00 10.09
N TYR A 372 -3.31 19.65 10.46
CA TYR A 372 -3.24 20.88 11.25
C TYR A 372 -2.63 22.02 10.43
N TYR A 373 -3.37 23.13 10.31
CA TYR A 373 -2.97 24.31 9.53
C TYR A 373 -2.65 25.52 10.42
N VAL A 374 -1.86 26.45 9.88
CA VAL A 374 -1.55 27.73 10.52
C VAL A 374 -2.68 28.74 10.25
N PRO A 375 -3.34 29.32 11.26
CA PRO A 375 -4.41 30.29 11.03
C PRO A 375 -3.91 31.55 10.33
N LYS A 376 -4.77 32.21 9.54
CA LYS A 376 -4.40 33.35 8.69
C LYS A 376 -3.72 34.50 9.46
N LEU A 377 -4.17 34.78 10.69
CA LEU A 377 -3.62 35.84 11.54
C LEU A 377 -2.20 35.53 12.06
N HIS A 378 -1.77 34.28 11.99
CA HIS A 378 -0.51 33.80 12.56
C HIS A 378 0.56 33.45 11.50
N ILE A 379 0.26 33.62 10.21
CA ILE A 379 1.19 33.31 9.11
C ILE A 379 2.51 34.06 9.24
N ASP A 380 2.46 35.37 9.44
CA ASP A 380 3.69 36.18 9.45
C ASP A 380 4.58 35.84 10.65
N ALA A 381 3.97 35.55 11.80
CA ALA A 381 4.69 35.12 13.00
C ALA A 381 5.31 33.73 12.82
N GLU A 382 4.58 32.77 12.22
CA GLU A 382 5.11 31.43 11.91
C GLU A 382 6.27 31.50 10.91
N ARG A 383 6.22 32.39 9.90
CA ARG A 383 7.32 32.57 8.95
C ARG A 383 8.57 33.15 9.60
N GLN A 384 8.40 34.09 10.54
CA GLN A 384 9.53 34.69 11.26
C GLN A 384 10.18 33.70 12.22
N THR A 385 9.37 32.90 12.92
CA THR A 385 9.85 31.86 13.85
C THR A 385 9.09 30.57 13.56
N PRO A 386 9.62 29.68 12.69
CA PRO A 386 8.96 28.43 12.34
C PRO A 386 8.64 27.56 13.56
N SER A 387 7.48 26.89 13.53
CA SER A 387 6.98 26.05 14.62
C SER A 387 6.68 26.80 15.93
N SER A 388 6.38 28.11 15.85
CA SER A 388 6.06 28.93 17.03
C SER A 388 4.56 29.07 17.28
N GLN A 389 3.73 28.91 16.25
CA GLN A 389 2.30 29.19 16.32
C GLN A 389 1.48 27.92 16.59
N THR A 390 0.40 28.08 17.35
CA THR A 390 -0.61 27.03 17.54
C THR A 390 -1.33 26.77 16.21
N ARG A 391 -1.39 25.50 15.81
CA ARG A 391 -2.11 25.06 14.60
C ARG A 391 -3.50 24.54 14.95
N LEU A 392 -4.43 24.68 14.02
CA LEU A 392 -5.82 24.23 14.17
C LEU A 392 -6.10 23.01 13.29
N PRO A 393 -6.91 22.04 13.74
CA PRO A 393 -7.32 20.91 12.91
C PRO A 393 -8.22 21.42 11.76
N ASN A 394 -8.15 20.77 10.61
CA ASN A 394 -9.10 21.02 9.52
C ASN A 394 -10.49 20.40 9.81
N GLU A 395 -11.42 20.55 8.86
CA GLU A 395 -12.79 20.06 9.00
C GLU A 395 -12.93 18.54 8.82
N ASN A 396 -11.94 17.88 8.20
CA ASN A 396 -11.95 16.45 7.95
C ASN A 396 -11.50 15.66 9.19
N VAL A 397 -12.45 15.42 10.09
CA VAL A 397 -12.21 14.76 11.40
C VAL A 397 -13.22 13.62 11.64
N PRO A 398 -12.78 12.34 11.71
CA PRO A 398 -11.42 11.84 11.50
C PRO A 398 -11.01 11.74 10.03
N LEU A 399 -9.70 11.74 9.78
CA LEU A 399 -9.15 10.99 8.65
C LEU A 399 -9.09 9.50 9.00
N VAL A 400 -9.96 8.69 8.38
CA VAL A 400 -10.12 7.26 8.73
C VAL A 400 -8.84 6.45 8.49
N TRP A 401 -8.05 6.80 7.48
CA TRP A 401 -6.72 6.22 7.24
C TRP A 401 -5.81 6.38 8.47
N ALA A 402 -5.60 7.62 8.94
CA ALA A 402 -4.77 7.88 10.12
C ALA A 402 -5.35 7.21 11.37
N GLN A 403 -6.68 7.29 11.56
CA GLN A 403 -7.33 6.66 12.70
C GLN A 403 -7.10 5.14 12.72
N SER A 404 -7.17 4.48 11.56
CA SER A 404 -6.99 3.04 11.44
C SER A 404 -5.58 2.59 11.82
N LEU A 405 -4.55 3.29 11.31
CA LEU A 405 -3.15 3.00 11.65
C LEU A 405 -2.84 3.29 13.12
N TYR A 406 -3.40 4.36 13.70
CA TYR A 406 -3.27 4.65 15.12
C TYR A 406 -3.90 3.55 15.99
N LEU A 407 -5.10 3.07 15.66
CA LEU A 407 -5.75 1.98 16.38
C LEU A 407 -4.96 0.67 16.30
N LEU A 408 -4.37 0.35 15.15
CA LEU A 408 -3.44 -0.78 15.03
C LEU A 408 -2.25 -0.66 15.99
N GLY A 409 -1.57 0.49 15.99
CA GLY A 409 -0.43 0.73 16.87
C GLY A 409 -0.79 0.58 18.35
N ARG A 410 -1.95 1.11 18.75
CA ARG A 410 -2.46 0.94 20.13
C ARG A 410 -2.78 -0.51 20.46
N MET A 411 -3.40 -1.27 19.54
CA MET A 411 -3.71 -2.69 19.78
C MET A 411 -2.43 -3.53 19.95
N ILE A 412 -1.34 -3.19 19.26
CA ILE A 412 -0.03 -3.83 19.48
C ILE A 412 0.52 -3.46 20.87
N GLN A 413 0.55 -2.17 21.21
CA GLN A 413 1.09 -1.72 22.51
C GLN A 413 0.26 -2.19 23.70
N ASP A 414 -1.05 -2.38 23.52
CA ASP A 414 -1.93 -2.93 24.54
C ASP A 414 -1.90 -4.48 24.56
N ASN A 415 -0.99 -5.12 23.83
CA ASN A 415 -0.75 -6.58 23.77
C ASN A 415 -1.96 -7.41 23.28
N LEU A 416 -2.83 -6.80 22.48
CA LEU A 416 -3.89 -7.53 21.78
C LEU A 416 -3.37 -8.16 20.49
N LEU A 417 -2.44 -7.47 19.83
CA LEU A 417 -1.75 -7.89 18.61
C LEU A 417 -0.24 -7.96 18.82
N SER A 418 0.40 -8.75 17.97
CA SER A 418 1.83 -8.77 17.72
C SER A 418 2.09 -8.32 16.29
N VAL A 419 3.30 -7.83 16.01
CA VAL A 419 3.68 -7.39 14.66
C VAL A 419 3.58 -8.50 13.61
N GLY A 420 3.78 -9.76 14.01
CA GLY A 420 3.63 -10.93 13.14
C GLY A 420 2.19 -11.23 12.73
N ASP A 421 1.19 -10.75 13.47
CA ASP A 421 -0.21 -10.90 13.06
C ASP A 421 -0.54 -10.00 11.86
N LEU A 422 0.12 -8.83 11.78
CA LEU A 422 -0.08 -7.84 10.72
C LEU A 422 0.86 -8.04 9.53
N ASP A 423 1.85 -8.92 9.66
CA ASP A 423 2.78 -9.29 8.59
C ASP A 423 3.01 -10.82 8.58
N PRO A 424 1.96 -11.62 8.29
CA PRO A 424 2.08 -13.08 8.20
C PRO A 424 3.04 -13.55 7.10
N LEU A 425 3.37 -12.70 6.11
CA LEU A 425 4.40 -12.96 5.10
C LEU A 425 5.83 -12.74 5.61
N GLY A 426 6.01 -12.16 6.80
CA GLY A 426 7.32 -11.89 7.40
C GLY A 426 8.18 -10.90 6.61
N ARG A 427 7.55 -9.99 5.85
CA ARG A 427 8.25 -8.98 5.03
C ARG A 427 9.20 -8.11 5.83
N HIS A 428 8.82 -7.69 7.04
CA HIS A 428 9.68 -6.87 7.91
C HIS A 428 11.00 -7.56 8.28
N GLN A 429 11.06 -8.90 8.19
CA GLN A 429 12.26 -9.67 8.50
C GLN A 429 13.16 -9.92 7.29
N GLN A 430 12.68 -9.70 6.07
CA GLN A 430 13.42 -10.05 4.85
C GLN A 430 14.74 -9.27 4.69
N GLY A 431 14.82 -8.03 5.19
CA GLY A 431 16.09 -7.27 5.26
C GLY A 431 17.12 -7.90 6.20
N ASN A 432 16.67 -8.46 7.33
CA ASN A 432 17.52 -9.12 8.34
C ASN A 432 17.88 -10.57 7.96
N GLN A 433 17.02 -11.25 7.19
CA GLN A 433 17.27 -12.60 6.67
C GLN A 433 18.42 -12.65 5.64
N SER A 434 18.89 -11.50 5.14
CA SER A 434 20.14 -11.46 4.37
C SER A 434 21.38 -11.84 5.18
N LYS A 435 21.32 -11.80 6.52
CA LYS A 435 22.47 -12.07 7.40
C LYS A 435 22.32 -13.29 8.31
N ILE A 436 21.11 -13.72 8.70
CA ILE A 436 20.93 -14.77 9.72
C ILE A 436 19.69 -15.62 9.41
N SER A 437 19.72 -16.46 8.37
CA SER A 437 19.09 -17.80 8.38
C SER A 437 19.09 -18.40 6.98
N SER A 438 19.88 -19.45 6.86
CA SER A 438 19.65 -20.57 5.95
C SER A 438 18.28 -21.20 6.25
N GLN A 439 17.24 -20.88 5.48
CA GLN A 439 16.06 -21.73 5.21
C GLN A 439 15.36 -21.31 3.88
N PRO A 440 14.58 -22.21 3.25
CA PRO A 440 14.83 -22.68 1.89
C PRO A 440 14.12 -21.84 0.81
N GLY A 441 14.83 -20.91 0.18
CA GLY A 441 14.24 -20.13 -0.93
C GLY A 441 15.25 -19.33 -1.75
N LYS A 442 16.30 -18.81 -1.13
CA LYS A 442 17.51 -18.42 -1.86
C LYS A 442 18.31 -19.68 -2.17
N ARG A 443 17.79 -20.49 -3.11
CA ARG A 443 18.69 -21.29 -3.96
C ARG A 443 19.70 -20.25 -4.48
N ARG A 444 20.99 -20.37 -4.12
CA ARG A 444 22.04 -19.97 -5.07
C ARG A 444 21.54 -20.52 -6.38
N SER A 445 21.20 -19.69 -7.37
CA SER A 445 20.57 -20.15 -8.61
C SER A 445 21.37 -21.34 -9.10
N LEU A 446 20.85 -22.53 -8.83
CA LEU A 446 21.55 -23.77 -9.06
C LEU A 446 21.19 -24.01 -10.50
N VAL A 447 22.00 -23.43 -11.39
CA VAL A 447 21.83 -23.61 -12.82
C VAL A 447 22.10 -25.08 -13.07
N GLN A 448 21.01 -25.84 -13.16
CA GLN A 448 21.04 -27.24 -13.54
C GLN A 448 20.81 -27.27 -15.03
N ILE A 449 21.80 -27.81 -15.74
CA ILE A 449 21.72 -28.00 -17.19
C ILE A 449 21.26 -29.45 -17.39
N ALA A 450 20.08 -29.62 -17.98
CA ALA A 450 19.61 -30.90 -18.47
C ALA A 450 19.75 -30.91 -19.99
N LEU A 451 20.33 -31.99 -20.53
CA LEU A 451 20.50 -32.18 -21.96
C LEU A 451 19.42 -33.13 -22.47
N LEU A 452 18.71 -32.69 -23.50
CA LEU A 452 17.60 -33.40 -24.09
C LEU A 452 17.96 -33.73 -25.54
N ALA A 453 17.92 -35.01 -25.87
CA ALA A 453 18.13 -35.46 -27.24
C ALA A 453 16.79 -35.39 -27.99
N GLU A 454 16.81 -34.87 -29.21
CA GLU A 454 15.62 -34.77 -30.06
C GLU A 454 14.96 -36.14 -30.31
N ASN A 455 15.78 -37.19 -30.45
CA ASN A 455 15.35 -38.56 -30.71
C ASN A 455 16.35 -39.58 -30.16
N VAL A 456 15.96 -40.86 -30.21
CA VAL A 456 16.77 -42.00 -29.72
C VAL A 456 18.09 -42.15 -30.47
N GLN A 457 18.14 -41.77 -31.76
CA GLN A 457 19.36 -41.84 -32.56
C GLN A 457 20.42 -40.87 -32.03
N LEU A 458 20.05 -39.60 -31.82
CA LEU A 458 20.91 -38.58 -31.25
C LEU A 458 21.30 -38.92 -29.80
N GLN A 459 20.38 -39.47 -29.00
CA GLN A 459 20.69 -39.94 -27.64
C GLN A 459 21.78 -41.02 -27.66
N THR A 460 21.69 -41.97 -28.59
CA THR A 460 22.68 -43.05 -28.74
C THR A 460 24.03 -42.48 -29.15
N GLU A 461 24.06 -41.54 -30.10
CA GLU A 461 25.28 -40.85 -30.53
C GLU A 461 25.94 -40.08 -29.38
N LEU A 462 25.18 -39.26 -28.65
CA LEU A 462 25.67 -38.49 -27.50
C LEU A 462 26.18 -39.40 -26.36
N ALA A 463 25.55 -40.56 -26.16
CA ALA A 463 26.00 -41.56 -25.19
C ALA A 463 27.40 -42.11 -25.54
N THR A 464 27.77 -42.22 -26.83
CA THR A 464 29.13 -42.64 -27.23
C THR A 464 30.22 -41.65 -26.79
N TYR A 465 29.86 -40.38 -26.59
CA TYR A 465 30.73 -39.33 -26.05
C TYR A 465 30.61 -39.18 -24.52
N GLY A 466 29.87 -40.07 -23.84
CA GLY A 466 29.66 -40.02 -22.39
C GLY A 466 28.66 -38.95 -21.93
N ILE A 467 27.86 -38.40 -22.84
CA ILE A 467 26.85 -37.39 -22.54
C ILE A 467 25.51 -38.09 -22.29
N ALA A 468 25.04 -38.07 -21.04
CA ALA A 468 23.74 -38.61 -20.69
C ALA A 468 22.62 -37.62 -21.04
N THR A 469 21.65 -38.06 -21.83
CA THR A 469 20.49 -37.27 -22.24
C THR A 469 19.20 -38.08 -22.15
N GLN A 470 18.06 -37.40 -22.06
CA GLN A 470 16.72 -38.00 -22.17
C GLN A 470 16.04 -37.52 -23.46
N THR A 471 15.11 -38.32 -23.98
CA THR A 471 14.23 -37.92 -25.08
C THR A 471 12.93 -37.29 -24.55
N PRO A 472 12.20 -36.50 -25.35
CA PRO A 472 10.92 -35.93 -24.94
C PRO A 472 9.88 -36.98 -24.52
N GLN A 473 9.94 -38.19 -25.09
CA GLN A 473 9.03 -39.30 -24.77
C GLN A 473 9.35 -39.92 -23.41
N GLU A 474 10.63 -39.97 -23.02
CA GLU A 474 11.06 -40.46 -21.70
C GLU A 474 10.73 -39.48 -20.56
N LEU A 475 10.23 -38.28 -20.87
CA LEU A 475 9.83 -37.24 -19.92
C LEU A 475 8.30 -37.14 -19.72
N GLU A 476 7.53 -38.16 -20.10
CA GLU A 476 6.06 -38.14 -20.07
C GLU A 476 5.48 -37.79 -18.67
N ALA A 477 5.19 -36.49 -18.55
CA ALA A 477 4.56 -35.71 -17.47
C ALA A 477 4.92 -34.22 -17.69
N ILE A 478 6.03 -33.95 -18.39
CA ILE A 478 6.55 -32.62 -18.73
C ILE A 478 6.66 -32.50 -20.25
N GLN A 479 6.13 -31.42 -20.82
CA GLN A 479 6.20 -31.15 -22.24
C GLN A 479 7.19 -30.03 -22.53
N VAL A 480 8.26 -30.35 -23.24
CA VAL A 480 9.24 -29.36 -23.72
C VAL A 480 8.77 -28.83 -25.07
N ARG A 481 8.71 -27.49 -25.19
CA ARG A 481 8.27 -26.76 -26.38
C ARG A 481 9.30 -25.72 -26.77
N GLN A 482 9.35 -25.37 -28.05
CA GLN A 482 10.19 -24.28 -28.50
C GLN A 482 9.56 -22.94 -28.14
N ALA A 483 10.38 -21.90 -27.97
CA ALA A 483 9.88 -20.55 -27.72
C ALA A 483 9.03 -20.01 -28.88
N SER A 484 9.25 -20.52 -30.10
CA SER A 484 8.38 -20.23 -31.26
C SER A 484 6.96 -20.75 -31.05
N ASP A 485 6.79 -21.91 -30.41
CA ASP A 485 5.47 -22.51 -30.18
C ASP A 485 4.63 -21.64 -29.24
N LEU A 486 5.27 -20.92 -28.31
CA LEU A 486 4.61 -19.89 -27.50
C LEU A 486 4.14 -18.71 -28.35
N THR A 487 4.92 -18.33 -29.36
CA THR A 487 4.55 -17.24 -30.29
C THR A 487 3.30 -17.64 -31.07
N ASP A 488 3.23 -18.88 -31.55
CA ASP A 488 2.06 -19.40 -32.27
C ASP A 488 0.82 -19.55 -31.35
N LEU A 489 1.03 -19.92 -30.09
CA LEU A 489 -0.05 -20.02 -29.08
C LEU A 489 -0.69 -18.67 -28.75
N TYR A 490 0.07 -17.57 -28.87
CA TYR A 490 -0.39 -16.21 -28.59
C TYR A 490 -0.59 -15.35 -29.86
N ALA A 491 -0.44 -15.94 -31.06
CA ALA A 491 -0.65 -15.27 -32.33
C ALA A 491 -2.12 -15.24 -32.79
N HIS A 492 -3.05 -15.73 -31.97
CA HIS A 492 -4.49 -15.82 -32.29
C HIS A 492 -5.36 -15.13 -31.23
#